data_AF-A0A1I5QNH8-F1
#
_entry.id   AF-A0A1I5QNH8-F1
#
_cell.length_a   1.000
_cell.length_b   1.000
_cell.length_c   1.000
_cell.angle_alpha   90.00
_cell.angle_beta   90.00
_cell.angle_gamma   90.00
#
_symmetry.space_group_name_H-M   'P 1'
#
loop_
_entity.id
_entity.type
_entity.pdbx_description
1 polymer ?
#
loop_
_entity_poly.entity_id
_entity_poly.type
_entity_poly.pdbx_seq_one_letter_code
_entity_poly.pdbx_strand_id
1 'polypeptide(L)' 'MPLYEKRDDVYCGGCGHFIRHYIWYRTQFMPLSVGHCTFPRVKDRQEGQSCPLWVPAEPGHNPLCPAEKGR' A
#
# COMPACT_ATOMS: atom_id res chain seq x y z
N MET A 1 25.89 2.35 16.56
CA MET A 1 24.51 1.97 16.21
C MET A 1 24.07 2.93 15.12
N PRO A 2 23.99 2.53 13.84
CA PRO A 2 23.48 3.44 12.82
C PRO A 2 22.00 3.69 13.12
N LEU A 3 21.64 4.95 13.30
CA LEU A 3 20.25 5.37 13.37
C LEU A 3 19.63 4.97 12.02
N TYR A 4 18.64 4.08 12.05
CA TYR A 4 17.84 3.76 10.87
C TYR A 4 17.02 5.01 10.55
N GLU A 5 17.63 5.95 9.83
CA GLU A 5 16.92 7.06 9.21
C GLU A 5 15.91 6.42 8.26
N LYS A 6 14.65 6.39 8.71
CA LYS A 6 13.52 5.94 7.92
C LYS A 6 13.46 6.87 6.71
N ARG A 7 14.08 6.49 5.60
CA ARG A 7 13.79 7.11 4.33
C ARG A 7 12.30 6.87 4.14
N ASP A 8 11.53 7.96 4.13
CA ASP A 8 10.16 7.95 3.62
C ASP A 8 10.29 7.74 2.11
N ASP A 9 10.71 6.54 1.74
CA ASP A 9 10.88 6.16 0.37
C ASP A 9 9.47 6.18 -0.23
N VAL A 10 9.28 7.09 -1.19
CA VAL A 10 8.04 7.38 -1.90
C VAL A 10 7.63 6.22 -2.84
N TYR A 11 7.54 5.01 -2.29
CA TYR A 11 7.17 3.79 -2.97
C TYR A 11 5.66 3.62 -2.99
N CYS A 12 5.15 3.07 -4.09
CA CYS A 12 3.75 2.71 -4.26
C CYS A 12 3.22 1.86 -3.09
N GLY A 13 4.02 0.98 -2.50
CA GLY A 13 3.61 0.14 -1.38
C GLY A 13 3.08 0.88 -0.15
N GLY A 14 3.57 2.09 0.10
CA GLY A 14 3.10 2.98 1.17
C GLY A 14 2.18 4.11 0.70
N CYS A 15 1.82 4.12 -0.58
CA CYS A 15 1.02 5.20 -1.17
C CYS A 15 -0.47 4.97 -0.90
N GLY A 16 -1.19 6.00 -0.45
CA GLY A 16 -2.64 5.95 -0.28
C GLY A 16 -3.44 5.71 -1.58
N HIS A 17 -2.81 5.87 -2.74
CA HIS A 17 -3.43 5.60 -4.05
C HIS A 17 -3.16 4.19 -4.60
N PHE A 18 -2.32 3.40 -3.92
CA PHE A 18 -1.96 2.07 -4.39
C PHE A 18 -2.91 1.01 -3.85
N ILE A 19 -3.62 0.35 -4.76
CA ILE A 19 -4.46 -0.80 -4.47
C ILE A 19 -3.64 -2.05 -4.77
N ARG A 20 -3.31 -2.81 -3.73
CA ARG A 20 -2.56 -4.07 -3.85
C ARG A 20 -3.48 -5.18 -4.34
N HIS A 21 -2.97 -6.04 -5.22
CA HIS A 21 -3.66 -7.27 -5.59
C HIS A 21 -3.49 -8.35 -4.52
N TYR A 22 -4.56 -9.09 -4.31
CA TYR A 22 -4.56 -10.27 -3.47
C TYR A 22 -5.04 -11.45 -4.29
N ILE A 23 -4.41 -12.60 -4.08
CA ILE A 23 -4.87 -13.87 -4.63
C ILE A 23 -5.35 -14.77 -3.50
N TRP A 24 -6.41 -15.53 -3.75
CA TRP A 24 -6.80 -16.59 -2.84
C TRP A 24 -5.87 -17.79 -3.07
N TYR A 25 -5.06 -18.14 -2.07
CA TYR A 25 -4.16 -19.27 -2.14
C TYR A 25 -4.30 -20.18 -0.92
N ARG A 26 -4.56 -21.46 -1.17
CA ARG A 26 -4.88 -22.51 -0.19
C ARG A 26 -6.11 -22.20 0.66
N THR A 27 -5.97 -21.27 1.60
CA THR A 27 -6.99 -20.92 2.60
C THR A 27 -6.93 -19.45 3.01
N GLN A 28 -6.08 -18.63 2.38
CA GLN A 28 -5.91 -17.22 2.75
C GLN A 28 -5.69 -16.32 1.54
N PHE A 29 -6.02 -15.04 1.70
CA PHE A 29 -5.65 -14.00 0.75
C PHE A 29 -4.17 -13.66 0.92
N MET A 30 -3.38 -13.87 -0.13
CA MET A 30 -1.96 -13.52 -0.13
C MET A 30 -1.74 -12.21 -0.91
N PRO A 31 -1.01 -11.24 -0.33
CA PRO A 31 -0.65 -10.01 -1.03
C PRO A 31 0.33 -10.32 -2.16
N LEU A 32 0.09 -9.73 -3.33
CA LEU A 32 1.06 -9.68 -4.40
C LEU A 32 1.87 -8.39 -4.35
N SER A 33 3.08 -8.43 -4.91
CA SER A 33 3.92 -7.24 -5.13
C SER A 33 3.43 -6.37 -6.31
N VAL A 34 2.30 -6.73 -6.92
CA VAL A 34 1.66 -6.00 -8.03
C VAL A 34 0.30 -5.46 -7.60
N GLY A 35 -0.11 -4.38 -8.24
CA GLY A 35 -1.40 -3.74 -8.00
C GLY A 35 -1.62 -2.59 -8.97
N HIS A 36 -2.47 -1.66 -8.57
CA HIS A 36 -2.77 -0.48 -9.37
C HIS A 36 -2.63 0.80 -8.56
N CYS A 37 -2.00 1.81 -9.15
CA CYS A 37 -2.14 3.18 -8.68
C CYS A 37 -3.37 3.80 -9.36
N THR A 38 -4.37 4.21 -8.59
CA THR A 38 -5.64 4.73 -9.14
C THR A 38 -5.57 6.19 -9.55
N PHE A 39 -4.55 6.94 -9.10
CA PHE A 39 -4.47 8.38 -9.31
C PHE A 39 -3.32 8.81 -10.25
N PRO A 40 -3.54 9.78 -11.16
CA PRO A 40 -4.82 10.36 -11.61
C PRO A 40 -5.64 9.44 -12.53
N ARG A 41 -5.06 8.30 -12.94
CA ARG A 41 -5.71 7.24 -13.73
C ARG A 41 -5.21 5.90 -13.21
N VAL A 42 -5.98 4.85 -13.43
CA VAL A 42 -5.58 3.46 -13.09
C VAL A 42 -4.37 3.07 -13.93
N LYS A 43 -3.26 2.76 -13.25
CA LYS A 43 -1.99 2.32 -13.85
C LYS A 43 -1.49 1.10 -13.12
N ASP A 44 -1.00 0.12 -13.87
CA ASP A 44 -0.34 -1.05 -13.29
C ASP A 44 0.97 -0.62 -12.63
N ARG A 45 1.14 -0.99 -11.37
CA ARG A 45 2.30 -0.64 -10.55
C ARG A 45 2.75 -1.81 -9.69
N GLN A 46 4.02 -1.81 -9.36
CA GLN A 46 4.58 -2.72 -8.37
C GLN A 46 4.84 -1.98 -7.05
N GLU A 47 4.82 -2.71 -5.95
CA GLU A 47 5.00 -2.18 -4.59
C GLU A 47 6.28 -1.36 -4.44
N GLY A 48 7.39 -1.86 -5.00
CA GLY A 48 8.71 -1.20 -4.94
C GLY A 48 8.93 -0.08 -5.96
N GLN A 49 7.96 0.24 -6.81
CA GLN A 49 8.11 1.37 -7.73
C GLN A 49 7.85 2.70 -7.03
N SER A 50 8.61 3.73 -7.37
CA SER A 50 8.38 5.07 -6.88
C SER A 50 7.15 5.72 -7.57
N CYS A 51 6.39 6.50 -6.80
CA CYS A 51 5.27 7.28 -7.29
C CYS A 51 5.60 8.78 -7.22
N PRO A 52 5.50 9.54 -8.33
CA PRO A 52 5.71 11.00 -8.29
C PRO A 52 4.57 11.75 -7.57
N LEU A 53 3.40 11.12 -7.46
CA LEU A 53 2.22 11.64 -6.76
C LEU A 53 1.97 10.79 -5.51
N TRP A 54 3.04 10.45 -4.81
CA TRP A 54 2.96 9.66 -3.58
C TRP A 54 2.30 10.49 -2.49
N VAL A 55 1.37 9.88 -1.78
CA VAL A 55 0.71 10.44 -0.60
C VAL A 55 0.80 9.38 0.49
N PRO A 56 1.15 9.75 1.74
CA PRO A 56 1.19 8.77 2.82
C PRO A 56 -0.19 8.10 2.96
N ALA A 57 -0.21 6.77 3.03
CA ALA A 57 -1.43 6.06 3.36
C ALA A 57 -1.88 6.45 4.77
N GLU A 58 -3.13 6.90 4.91
CA GLU A 58 -3.73 7.16 6.22
C GLU A 58 -3.70 5.87 7.06
N PRO A 59 -3.24 5.93 8.33
CA PRO A 59 -3.27 4.78 9.24
C PRO A 59 -4.72 4.45 9.57
N GLY A 60 -5.34 3.60 8.73
CA GLY A 60 -6.75 3.27 8.82
C GLY A 60 -7.39 2.86 7.49
N HIS A 61 -6.73 3.09 6.35
CA HIS A 61 -7.23 2.63 5.05
C HIS A 61 -6.83 1.16 4.78
N ASN A 62 -7.15 0.26 5.70
CA ASN A 62 -7.28 -1.15 5.35
C ASN A 62 -8.77 -1.41 5.10
N PRO A 63 -9.23 -1.61 3.85
CA PRO A 63 -10.64 -1.88 3.57
C PRO A 63 -11.15 -3.19 4.19
N LEU A 64 -10.27 -4.00 4.81
CA LEU A 64 -10.61 -5.27 5.45
C LEU A 64 -10.49 -5.27 6.98
N CYS A 65 -10.00 -4.21 7.61
CA CYS A 65 -10.04 -4.08 9.07
C CYS A 65 -10.98 -2.93 9.42
N PRO A 66 -12.20 -3.18 9.90
CA PRO A 66 -12.99 -2.11 10.49
C PRO A 66 -12.15 -1.54 11.63
N ALA A 67 -11.84 -0.25 11.56
CA ALA A 67 -11.24 0.48 12.65
C ALA A 67 -12.03 0.13 13.91
N GLU A 68 -11.37 -0.51 14.87
CA GLU A 68 -11.93 -0.78 16.18
C GLU A 68 -12.29 0.58 16.79
N LYS A 69 -13.56 0.98 16.65
CA LYS A 69 -14.10 2.16 17.31
C LYS A 69 -14.00 1.86 18.81
N GLY A 70 -13.06 2.54 19.45
CA GLY A 70 -12.90 2.55 20.90
C GLY A 70 -14.25 2.78 21.58
N ARG A 71 -14.49 1.95 22.59
CA ARG A 71 -15.67 1.96 23.47
C ARG A 71 -15.76 3.25 24.26
#